data_AF-A0A3B8Z106-F1
#
_entry.id   AF-A0A3B8Z106-F1
#
_cell.length_a   1.000
_cell.length_b   1.000
_cell.length_c   1.000
_cell.angle_alpha   90.00
_cell.angle_beta   90.00
_cell.angle_gamma   90.00
#
_symmetry.space_group_name_H-M   'P 1'
#
loop_
_entity.id
_entity.type
_entity.pdbx_description
1 polymer ?
#
loop_
_entity_poly.entity_id
_entity_poly.type
_entity_poly.pdbx_seq_one_letter_code
_entity_poly.pdbx_strand_id
1 'polypeptide(L)'
;MLFFGDPDTKGVKEDAIACVNMAMEMQRTLKDMQHHWHHHGLQEPLEMRIGIATGFATVGNFGSDLRLEYTAVGSGVNTASRLETAADNGDILMSFDTYSLVSDRIPCQEGETIHAKGLGMVRTFRPVSDDADLSSRLSLEIGDSMVNTDISQLTPAQLEAARTSLEEAVDKLNLKIKEESAQESLL
;
A
#
# COMPACT_ATOMS: atom_id res chain seq x y z
N MET A 1 6.13 11.96 8.10
CA MET A 1 7.47 11.44 7.75
C MET A 1 7.72 10.20 8.58
N LEU A 2 8.21 9.14 7.96
CA LEU A 2 8.57 7.87 8.61
C LEU A 2 10.02 7.55 8.21
N PHE A 3 10.78 6.93 9.10
CA PHE A 3 12.13 6.44 8.82
C PHE A 3 12.33 5.07 9.48
N PHE A 4 13.22 4.27 8.92
CA PHE A 4 13.59 2.94 9.39
C PHE A 4 15.09 2.93 9.68
N GLY A 5 15.50 2.19 10.70
CA GLY A 5 16.90 2.07 11.13
C GLY A 5 17.27 2.84 12.41
N ASP A 6 16.29 3.52 13.03
CA ASP A 6 16.43 4.16 14.33
C ASP A 6 15.04 4.19 15.03
N PRO A 7 14.94 3.99 16.36
CA PRO A 7 16.04 3.71 17.31
C PRO A 7 16.61 2.29 17.20
N ASP A 8 15.83 1.37 16.62
CA ASP A 8 16.23 -0.01 16.37
C ASP A 8 16.39 -0.25 14.87
N THR A 9 17.33 -1.13 14.50
CA THR A 9 17.60 -1.53 13.11
C THR A 9 17.68 -3.04 13.01
N LYS A 10 17.16 -3.60 11.92
CA LYS A 10 17.36 -5.01 11.55
C LYS A 10 18.47 -5.20 10.52
N GLY A 11 19.18 -4.12 10.19
CA GLY A 11 20.10 -4.03 9.08
C GLY A 11 19.54 -3.17 7.95
N VAL A 12 20.42 -2.44 7.26
CA VAL A 12 20.05 -1.46 6.22
C VAL A 12 19.15 -2.08 5.14
N LYS A 13 19.39 -3.34 4.79
CA LYS A 13 18.62 -4.06 3.78
C LYS A 13 17.22 -4.41 4.28
N GLU A 14 17.11 -5.03 5.44
CA GLU A 14 15.84 -5.43 6.05
C GLU A 14 14.96 -4.21 6.36
N ASP A 15 15.56 -3.12 6.82
CA ASP A 15 14.88 -1.84 7.07
C ASP A 15 14.34 -1.22 5.78
N ALA A 16 15.12 -1.27 4.68
CA ALA A 16 14.66 -0.81 3.36
C ALA A 16 13.49 -1.67 2.83
N ILE A 17 13.59 -3.00 2.95
CA ILE A 17 12.52 -3.93 2.54
C ILE A 17 11.24 -3.64 3.34
N ALA A 18 11.35 -3.48 4.66
CA ALA A 18 10.21 -3.17 5.52
C ALA A 18 9.57 -1.82 5.14
N CYS A 19 10.38 -0.82 4.82
CA CYS A 19 9.91 0.49 4.38
C CYS A 19 9.12 0.41 3.06
N VAL A 20 9.65 -0.30 2.05
CA VAL A 20 8.98 -0.45 0.75
C VAL A 20 7.69 -1.26 0.89
N ASN A 21 7.69 -2.36 1.64
CA ASN A 21 6.48 -3.15 1.89
C ASN A 21 5.41 -2.34 2.62
N MET A 22 5.80 -1.56 3.63
CA MET A 22 4.87 -0.65 4.31
C MET A 22 4.27 0.36 3.33
N ALA A 23 5.07 0.97 2.45
CA ALA A 23 4.58 1.92 1.46
C ALA A 23 3.58 1.29 0.48
N MET A 24 3.86 0.07 0.00
CA MET A 24 2.93 -0.68 -0.84
C MET A 24 1.62 -0.99 -0.10
N GLU A 25 1.70 -1.40 1.16
CA GLU A 25 0.51 -1.70 1.96
C GLU A 25 -0.32 -0.45 2.28
N MET A 26 0.33 0.70 2.51
CA MET A 26 -0.36 1.99 2.67
C MET A 26 -1.16 2.36 1.41
N GLN A 27 -0.54 2.23 0.22
CA GLN A 27 -1.24 2.47 -1.06
C GLN A 27 -2.43 1.53 -1.24
N ARG A 28 -2.26 0.24 -0.93
CA ARG A 28 -3.34 -0.77 -1.03
C ARG A 28 -4.49 -0.46 -0.09
N THR A 29 -4.18 -0.21 1.19
CA THR A 29 -5.16 0.13 2.21
C THR A 29 -5.94 1.37 1.82
N LEU A 30 -5.28 2.40 1.29
CA LEU A 30 -5.96 3.62 0.87
C LEU A 30 -6.93 3.35 -0.30
N LYS A 31 -6.54 2.53 -1.28
CA LYS A 31 -7.44 2.10 -2.37
C LYS A 31 -8.68 1.37 -1.85
N ASP A 32 -8.52 0.47 -0.88
CA ASP A 32 -9.65 -0.22 -0.25
C ASP A 32 -10.58 0.77 0.48
N MET A 33 -10.03 1.80 1.13
CA MET A 33 -10.80 2.83 1.83
C MET A 33 -11.53 3.80 0.88
N GLN A 34 -10.96 4.08 -0.31
CA GLN A 34 -11.60 4.94 -1.31
C GLN A 34 -13.00 4.45 -1.68
N HIS A 35 -13.19 3.13 -1.82
CA HIS A 35 -14.50 2.54 -2.11
C HIS A 35 -15.51 2.85 -1.01
N HIS A 36 -15.16 2.60 0.26
CA HIS A 36 -16.06 2.92 1.39
C HIS A 36 -16.40 4.41 1.46
N TRP A 37 -15.42 5.30 1.27
CA TRP A 37 -15.66 6.74 1.36
C TRP A 37 -16.50 7.29 0.21
N HIS A 38 -16.45 6.67 -0.96
CA HIS A 38 -17.33 7.03 -2.06
C HIS A 38 -18.80 6.87 -1.66
N HIS A 39 -19.16 5.77 -1.00
CA HIS A 39 -20.52 5.55 -0.48
C HIS A 39 -20.92 6.53 0.64
N HIS A 40 -19.95 7.13 1.33
CA HIS A 40 -20.18 8.16 2.34
C HIS A 40 -20.17 9.60 1.79
N GLY A 41 -20.15 9.77 0.46
CA GLY A 41 -20.32 11.07 -0.21
C GLY A 41 -19.02 11.78 -0.56
N LEU A 42 -17.87 11.11 -0.45
CA LEU A 42 -16.60 11.64 -0.97
C LEU A 42 -16.56 11.43 -2.50
N GLN A 43 -16.73 12.52 -3.25
CA GLN A 43 -16.81 12.45 -4.71
C GLN A 43 -15.45 12.24 -5.39
N GLU A 44 -14.39 12.81 -4.83
CA GLU A 44 -13.02 12.65 -5.34
C GLU A 44 -12.25 11.62 -4.51
N PRO A 45 -11.56 10.66 -5.16
CA PRO A 45 -10.78 9.66 -4.44
C PRO A 45 -9.62 10.32 -3.72
N LEU A 46 -9.42 9.98 -2.44
CA LEU A 46 -8.26 10.43 -1.69
C LEU A 46 -7.04 9.62 -2.15
N GLU A 47 -6.13 10.26 -2.86
CA GLU A 47 -4.90 9.63 -3.35
C GLU A 47 -3.70 10.03 -2.50
N MET A 48 -2.71 9.13 -2.39
CA MET A 48 -1.46 9.40 -1.71
C MET A 48 -0.28 9.17 -2.65
N ARG A 49 0.77 9.95 -2.47
CA ARG A 49 2.04 9.79 -3.17
C ARG A 49 3.13 9.53 -2.14
N ILE A 50 4.09 8.66 -2.46
CA ILE A 50 5.13 8.24 -1.53
C ILE A 50 6.50 8.38 -2.17
N GLY A 51 7.45 8.98 -1.46
CA GLY A 51 8.86 9.05 -1.83
C GLY A 51 9.74 8.33 -0.82
N ILE A 52 10.60 7.43 -1.29
CA ILE A 52 11.47 6.61 -0.44
C ILE A 52 12.93 6.81 -0.85
N ALA A 53 13.79 7.11 0.12
CA ALA A 53 15.22 7.15 -0.11
C ALA A 53 15.98 6.50 1.04
N THR A 54 17.08 5.85 0.69
CA THR A 54 18.04 5.31 1.65
C THR A 54 19.28 6.19 1.63
N GLY A 55 19.71 6.65 2.79
CA GLY A 55 20.90 7.49 2.89
C GLY A 55 21.17 7.93 4.32
N PHE A 56 22.30 8.59 4.51
CA PHE A 56 22.68 9.09 5.82
C PHE A 56 21.75 10.22 6.29
N ALA A 57 21.38 10.14 7.57
CA ALA A 57 20.60 11.16 8.26
C ALA A 57 21.07 11.27 9.72
N THR A 58 20.93 12.46 10.29
CA THR A 58 21.11 12.70 11.72
C THR A 58 19.74 12.59 12.38
N VAL A 59 19.60 11.68 13.34
CA VAL A 59 18.36 11.47 14.09
C VAL A 59 18.54 11.95 15.53
N GLY A 60 17.50 12.56 16.09
CA GLY A 60 17.52 13.00 17.48
C GLY A 60 16.38 13.96 17.81
N ASN A 61 16.45 14.52 19.02
CA ASN A 61 15.53 15.58 19.45
C ASN A 61 15.99 16.92 18.88
N PHE A 62 15.18 17.48 17.99
CA PHE A 62 15.41 18.81 17.41
C PHE A 62 14.34 19.78 17.89
N GLY A 63 14.71 21.03 18.18
CA GLY A 63 13.78 22.08 18.56
C GLY A 63 14.30 23.01 19.64
N SER A 64 13.42 23.86 20.15
CA SER A 64 13.72 24.72 21.30
C SER A 64 13.34 24.03 22.61
N ASP A 65 13.77 24.58 23.74
CA ASP A 65 13.46 24.04 25.08
C ASP A 65 11.95 23.87 25.33
N LEU A 66 11.11 24.64 24.61
CA LEU A 66 9.64 24.60 24.72
C LEU A 66 8.98 23.58 23.77
N ARG A 67 9.65 23.17 22.70
CA ARG A 67 9.11 22.23 21.70
C ARG A 67 10.25 21.42 21.08
N LEU A 68 10.44 20.22 21.61
CA LEU A 68 11.37 19.21 21.10
C LEU A 68 10.60 18.16 20.31
N GLU A 69 11.07 17.85 19.11
CA GLU A 69 10.53 16.80 18.25
C GLU A 69 11.63 15.80 17.90
N TYR A 70 11.34 14.51 18.10
CA TYR A 70 12.22 13.45 17.62
C TYR A 70 12.05 13.30 16.11
N THR A 71 13.09 13.63 15.35
CA THR A 71 13.03 13.63 13.89
C THR A 71 14.39 13.36 13.27
N ALA A 72 14.40 13.14 11.95
CA ALA A 72 15.61 12.91 11.17
C ALA A 72 15.83 14.06 10.18
N VAL A 73 17.09 14.50 10.05
CA VAL A 73 17.50 15.55 9.12
C VAL A 73 18.71 15.08 8.32
N GLY A 74 18.71 15.24 7.00
CA GLY A 74 19.86 14.85 6.18
C GLY A 74 19.57 14.82 4.68
N SER A 75 20.59 14.49 3.91
CA SER A 75 20.49 14.35 2.44
C SER A 75 19.50 13.24 2.04
N GLY A 76 19.46 12.12 2.78
CA GLY A 76 18.48 11.05 2.54
C GLY A 76 17.05 11.54 2.71
N VAL A 77 16.76 12.28 3.78
CA VAL A 77 15.44 12.87 4.06
C VAL A 77 15.02 13.84 2.96
N ASN A 78 15.95 14.71 2.54
CA ASN A 78 15.69 15.65 1.46
C ASN A 78 15.40 14.93 0.13
N THR A 79 16.15 13.86 -0.17
CA THR A 79 15.93 13.06 -1.37
C THR A 79 14.57 12.39 -1.37
N ALA A 80 14.16 11.77 -0.25
CA ALA A 80 12.83 11.18 -0.10
C ALA A 80 11.71 12.21 -0.31
N SER A 81 11.86 13.41 0.25
CA SER A 81 10.90 14.50 0.03
C SER A 81 10.82 14.94 -1.44
N ARG A 82 11.94 14.99 -2.17
CA ARG A 82 11.92 15.34 -3.60
C ARG A 82 11.29 14.25 -4.45
N LEU A 83 11.53 12.98 -4.11
CA LEU A 83 10.88 11.84 -4.76
C LEU A 83 9.38 11.85 -4.52
N GLU A 84 8.93 12.13 -3.30
CA GLU A 84 7.50 12.23 -2.95
C GLU A 84 6.82 13.34 -3.75
N THR A 85 7.46 14.50 -3.88
CA THR A 85 6.91 15.62 -4.63
C THR A 85 6.85 15.35 -6.14
N ALA A 86 7.75 14.52 -6.66
CA ALA A 86 7.80 14.14 -8.07
C ALA A 86 6.93 12.92 -8.40
N ALA A 87 6.45 12.19 -7.40
CA ALA A 87 5.58 11.05 -7.59
C ALA A 87 4.17 11.50 -8.01
N ASP A 88 3.58 10.76 -8.94
CA ASP A 88 2.19 10.93 -9.30
C ASP A 88 1.27 10.45 -8.16
N ASN A 89 0.00 10.85 -8.21
CA ASN A 89 -0.99 10.38 -7.25
C ASN A 89 -1.14 8.85 -7.33
N GLY A 90 -1.16 8.18 -6.18
CA GLY A 90 -1.23 6.73 -6.11
C GLY A 90 0.10 6.01 -6.39
N ASP A 91 1.18 6.75 -6.60
CA ASP A 91 2.49 6.20 -6.98
C ASP A 91 3.51 6.17 -5.82
N ILE A 92 4.53 5.34 -5.97
CA ILE A 92 5.67 5.22 -5.06
C ILE A 92 6.96 5.38 -5.86
N LEU A 93 7.71 6.46 -5.60
CA LEU A 93 9.04 6.66 -6.16
C LEU A 93 10.13 6.38 -5.15
N MET A 94 11.13 5.60 -5.57
CA MET A 94 12.30 5.22 -4.76
C MET A 94 13.62 5.61 -5.41
N SER A 95 14.60 5.93 -4.56
CA SER A 95 15.99 6.19 -4.96
C SER A 95 16.69 4.92 -5.46
N PHE A 96 17.79 5.10 -6.21
CA PHE A 96 18.64 3.98 -6.63
C PHE A 96 19.19 3.17 -5.44
N ASP A 97 19.59 3.83 -4.36
CA ASP A 97 20.12 3.17 -3.17
C ASP A 97 19.08 2.22 -2.56
N THR A 98 17.84 2.68 -2.42
CA THR A 98 16.71 1.84 -1.97
C THR A 98 16.48 0.68 -2.94
N TYR A 99 16.43 0.94 -4.25
CA TYR A 99 16.27 -0.09 -5.28
C TYR A 99 17.35 -1.17 -5.19
N SER A 100 18.62 -0.78 -5.03
CA SER A 100 19.74 -1.71 -4.94
C SER A 100 19.63 -2.68 -3.76
N LEU A 101 18.95 -2.27 -2.68
CA LEU A 101 18.76 -3.07 -1.48
C LEU A 101 17.56 -4.01 -1.55
N VAL A 102 16.51 -3.65 -2.30
CA VAL A 102 15.23 -4.38 -2.30
C VAL A 102 14.97 -5.20 -3.57
N SER A 103 15.67 -4.90 -4.67
CA SER A 103 15.40 -5.48 -6.00
C SER A 103 15.54 -7.00 -6.11
N ASP A 104 16.19 -7.65 -5.15
CA ASP A 104 16.28 -9.11 -5.08
C ASP A 104 15.03 -9.77 -4.48
N ARG A 105 14.16 -9.01 -3.80
CA ARG A 105 12.94 -9.51 -3.16
C ARG A 105 11.66 -8.84 -3.61
N ILE A 106 11.75 -7.57 -4.02
CA ILE A 106 10.61 -6.77 -4.45
C ILE A 106 10.82 -6.43 -5.93
N PRO A 107 9.99 -6.95 -6.84
CA PRO A 107 10.02 -6.56 -8.25
C PRO A 107 9.93 -5.04 -8.37
N CYS A 108 10.76 -4.45 -9.23
CA CYS A 108 10.81 -3.00 -9.40
C CYS A 108 10.94 -2.63 -10.87
N GLN A 109 10.35 -1.50 -11.24
CA GLN A 109 10.48 -0.90 -12.57
C GLN A 109 11.29 0.40 -12.47
N GLU A 110 12.23 0.59 -13.39
CA GLU A 110 12.92 1.88 -13.52
C GLU A 110 12.00 2.90 -14.18
N GLY A 111 11.91 4.08 -13.56
CA GLY A 111 11.15 5.22 -14.05
C GLY A 111 12.02 6.25 -14.77
N GLU A 112 11.46 7.44 -14.98
CA GLU A 112 12.20 8.55 -15.58
C GLU A 112 13.22 9.15 -14.59
N THR A 113 14.31 9.68 -15.13
CA THR A 113 15.25 10.45 -14.31
C THR A 113 14.68 11.85 -14.10
N ILE A 114 14.56 12.26 -12.84
CA ILE A 114 14.00 13.56 -12.47
C ILE A 114 15.09 14.56 -12.11
N HIS A 115 14.83 15.85 -12.33
CA HIS A 115 15.69 16.91 -11.83
C HIS A 115 15.21 17.37 -10.44
N ALA A 116 15.88 16.90 -9.39
CA ALA A 116 15.56 17.27 -8.02
C ALA A 116 16.32 18.53 -7.60
N LYS A 117 15.58 19.58 -7.22
CA LYS A 117 16.15 20.86 -6.77
C LYS A 117 17.15 20.66 -5.63
N GLY A 118 18.40 21.04 -5.87
CA GLY A 118 19.50 20.95 -4.92
C GLY A 118 20.22 19.59 -4.89
N LEU A 119 19.78 18.61 -5.69
CA LEU A 119 20.36 17.26 -5.78
C LEU A 119 20.83 16.93 -7.20
N GLY A 120 20.30 17.60 -8.23
CA GLY A 120 20.64 17.34 -9.62
C GLY A 120 19.76 16.25 -10.24
N MET A 121 20.32 15.42 -11.12
CA MET A 121 19.59 14.33 -11.76
C MET A 121 19.51 13.11 -10.84
N VAL A 122 18.30 12.62 -10.59
CA VAL A 122 18.02 11.48 -9.72
C VAL A 122 17.26 10.43 -10.50
N ARG A 123 17.82 9.21 -10.59
CA ARG A 123 17.13 8.05 -11.17
C ARG A 123 16.02 7.61 -10.22
N THR A 124 14.87 7.27 -10.79
CA THR A 124 13.70 6.85 -10.01
C THR A 124 13.34 5.41 -10.31
N PHE A 125 12.81 4.73 -9.31
CA PHE A 125 12.35 3.35 -9.40
C PHE A 125 10.98 3.25 -8.73
N ARG A 126 10.19 2.25 -9.11
CA ARG A 126 8.88 1.98 -8.56
C ARG A 126 8.81 0.51 -8.14
N PRO A 127 8.32 0.17 -6.94
CA PRO A 127 8.02 -1.21 -6.62
C PRO A 127 6.79 -1.65 -7.42
N VAL A 128 6.89 -2.79 -8.07
CA VAL A 128 5.80 -3.42 -8.79
C VAL A 128 5.15 -4.41 -7.86
N SER A 129 3.84 -4.29 -7.67
CA SER A 129 3.07 -5.34 -7.03
C SER A 129 3.07 -6.53 -7.97
N ASP A 130 3.50 -7.70 -7.52
CA ASP A 130 3.19 -8.92 -8.27
C ASP A 130 1.67 -9.01 -8.38
N ASP A 131 1.12 -9.06 -9.59
CA ASP A 131 -0.31 -9.34 -9.81
C ASP A 131 -0.73 -10.71 -9.23
N ALA A 132 0.24 -11.56 -8.86
CA ALA A 132 -0.01 -12.74 -8.05
C ALA A 132 -0.62 -12.39 -6.67
N ASP A 133 -0.38 -11.19 -6.15
CA ASP A 133 -0.99 -10.68 -4.91
C ASP A 133 -2.43 -10.18 -5.10
N LEU A 134 -2.89 -10.01 -6.35
CA LEU A 134 -4.32 -9.93 -6.67
C LEU A 134 -4.97 -11.32 -6.66
N SER A 135 -4.25 -12.37 -7.05
CA SER A 135 -4.81 -13.75 -7.06
C SER A 135 -5.03 -14.33 -5.65
N SER A 136 -4.32 -13.81 -4.66
CA SER A 136 -4.55 -14.10 -3.24
C SER A 136 -5.62 -13.21 -2.61
N ARG A 137 -6.09 -12.14 -3.27
CA ARG A 137 -7.19 -11.34 -2.75
C ARG A 137 -8.52 -11.86 -3.31
N LEU A 138 -9.35 -12.38 -2.40
CA LEU A 138 -10.74 -12.68 -2.70
C LEU A 138 -11.55 -11.39 -2.52
N SER A 139 -12.06 -10.83 -3.62
CA SER A 139 -13.02 -9.73 -3.62
C SER A 139 -14.43 -10.28 -3.89
N LEU A 140 -15.37 -10.02 -2.98
CA LEU A 140 -16.77 -10.38 -3.11
C LEU A 140 -17.61 -9.11 -3.18
N GLU A 141 -18.32 -8.90 -4.28
CA GLU A 141 -19.32 -7.84 -4.41
C GLU A 141 -20.72 -8.37 -4.06
N ILE A 142 -21.38 -7.75 -3.09
CA ILE A 142 -22.74 -8.06 -2.63
C ILE A 142 -23.55 -6.77 -2.67
N GLY A 143 -24.24 -6.53 -3.79
CA GLY A 143 -24.95 -5.27 -4.02
C GLY A 143 -23.96 -4.09 -4.06
N ASP A 144 -24.16 -3.09 -3.19
CA ASP A 144 -23.27 -1.93 -3.05
C ASP A 144 -22.13 -2.16 -2.03
N SER A 145 -21.94 -3.38 -1.53
CA SER A 145 -20.90 -3.70 -0.54
C SER A 145 -19.84 -4.62 -1.13
N MET A 146 -18.57 -4.26 -0.97
CA MET A 146 -17.45 -5.10 -1.39
C MET A 146 -16.66 -5.60 -0.18
N VAL A 147 -16.43 -6.91 -0.12
CA VAL A 147 -15.63 -7.58 0.90
C VAL A 147 -14.32 -8.03 0.28
N ASN A 148 -13.21 -7.39 0.67
CA ASN A 148 -11.87 -7.76 0.25
C ASN A 148 -11.17 -8.55 1.35
N THR A 149 -10.62 -9.71 1.03
CA THR A 149 -9.85 -10.53 1.98
C THR A 149 -8.62 -11.11 1.32
N ASP A 150 -7.47 -10.94 1.97
CA ASP A 150 -6.23 -11.58 1.57
C ASP A 150 -6.19 -13.03 2.08
N ILE A 151 -6.29 -13.98 1.16
CA ILE A 151 -6.29 -15.42 1.41
C ILE A 151 -4.87 -15.98 1.53
N SER A 152 -3.82 -15.20 1.23
CA SER A 152 -2.42 -15.64 1.36
C SER A 152 -2.00 -15.88 2.82
N GLN A 153 -2.65 -15.18 3.76
CA GLN A 153 -2.37 -15.25 5.19
C GLN A 153 -3.22 -16.29 5.93
N LEU A 154 -4.14 -16.97 5.23
CA LEU A 154 -5.03 -17.95 5.84
C LEU A 154 -4.38 -19.34 5.92
N THR A 155 -4.53 -19.99 7.06
CA THR A 155 -4.15 -21.40 7.21
C THR A 155 -5.03 -22.31 6.33
N PRO A 156 -4.58 -23.53 5.97
CA PRO A 156 -5.39 -24.47 5.21
C PRO A 156 -6.78 -24.75 5.82
N ALA A 157 -6.87 -24.77 7.14
CA ALA A 157 -8.15 -24.93 7.84
C ALA A 157 -9.07 -23.71 7.69
N GLN A 158 -8.52 -22.49 7.71
CA GLN A 158 -9.27 -21.26 7.49
C GLN A 158 -9.73 -21.12 6.04
N LEU A 159 -8.93 -21.58 5.07
CA LEU A 159 -9.33 -21.61 3.65
C LEU A 159 -10.53 -22.54 3.42
N GLU A 160 -10.53 -23.74 3.99
CA GLU A 160 -11.67 -24.67 3.90
C GLU A 160 -12.93 -24.12 4.59
N ALA A 161 -12.77 -23.45 5.75
CA ALA A 161 -13.88 -22.80 6.44
C ALA A 161 -14.46 -21.62 5.64
N ALA A 162 -13.60 -20.82 5.01
CA ALA A 162 -14.01 -19.75 4.11
C ALA A 162 -14.75 -20.30 2.89
N ARG A 163 -14.24 -21.36 2.26
CA ARG A 163 -14.90 -22.05 1.14
C ARG A 163 -16.30 -22.52 1.51
N THR A 164 -16.43 -23.23 2.62
CA THR A 164 -17.73 -23.75 3.10
C THR A 164 -18.72 -22.61 3.35
N SER A 165 -18.26 -21.53 3.98
CA SER A 165 -19.10 -20.36 4.27
C SER A 165 -19.60 -19.67 2.99
N LEU A 166 -18.76 -19.60 1.95
CA LEU A 166 -19.13 -19.04 0.65
C LEU A 166 -20.11 -19.93 -0.12
N GLU A 167 -19.91 -21.25 -0.11
CA GLU A 167 -20.85 -22.21 -0.69
C GLU A 167 -22.24 -22.09 -0.04
N GLU A 168 -22.31 -22.01 1.29
CA GLU A 168 -23.57 -21.79 2.02
C GLU A 168 -24.23 -20.44 1.70
N ALA A 169 -23.44 -19.39 1.53
CA ALA A 169 -23.94 -18.07 1.16
C ALA A 169 -24.54 -18.06 -0.25
N VAL A 170 -23.87 -18.71 -1.21
CA VAL A 170 -24.35 -18.89 -2.59
C VAL A 170 -25.65 -19.70 -2.61
N ASP A 171 -25.76 -20.75 -1.81
CA ASP A 171 -26.99 -21.54 -1.71
C ASP A 171 -28.18 -20.73 -1.18
N LYS A 172 -27.94 -19.88 -0.16
CA LYS A 172 -28.97 -18.97 0.35
C LYS A 172 -29.41 -17.94 -0.69
N LEU A 173 -28.48 -17.38 -1.45
CA LEU A 173 -28.79 -16.45 -2.55
C LEU A 173 -29.62 -17.15 -3.64
N ASN A 174 -29.24 -18.36 -4.03
CA ASN A 174 -29.97 -19.16 -5.02
C ASN A 174 -31.40 -19.48 -4.58
N LEU A 175 -31.62 -19.76 -3.28
CA LEU A 175 -32.96 -19.95 -2.72
C LEU A 175 -33.77 -18.66 -2.80
N LYS A 176 -33.18 -17.52 -2.47
CA LYS A 176 -33.86 -16.22 -2.50
C LYS A 176 -34.27 -15.80 -3.92
N ILE A 177 -33.37 -15.99 -4.89
CA ILE A 177 -33.65 -15.73 -6.32
C ILE A 177 -34.82 -16.60 -6.81
N LYS A 178 -34.88 -17.87 -6.41
CA LYS A 178 -35.99 -18.77 -6.75
C LYS A 178 -37.32 -18.31 -6.15
N GLU A 179 -37.34 -17.85 -4.90
CA GLU A 179 -38.54 -17.33 -4.26
C GLU A 179 -39.09 -16.07 -4.95
N GLU A 180 -38.23 -15.14 -5.34
CA GLU A 180 -38.62 -13.91 -6.04
C GLU A 180 -39.16 -14.19 -7.45
N SER A 181 -38.51 -15.10 -8.20
CA SER A 181 -39.00 -15.53 -9.53
C SER A 181 -40.37 -16.24 -9.49
N ALA A 182 -40.68 -16.92 -8.38
CA ALA A 182 -41.97 -17.58 -8.19
C ALA A 182 -43.09 -16.58 -7.84
N GLN A 183 -42.76 -15.46 -7.18
CA GLN A 183 -43.71 -14.40 -6.87
C GLN A 183 -44.06 -13.54 -8.10
N GLU A 184 -43.13 -13.32 -9.03
CA GLU A 184 -43.41 -12.60 -10.28
C GLU A 184 -44.29 -13.39 -11.27
N SER A 185 -44.26 -14.73 -11.24
CA SER A 185 -45.10 -15.58 -12.11
C SER A 185 -46.56 -15.72 -11.65
N LEU A 186 -46.91 -15.17 -10.48
CA LEU A 186 -48.26 -15.22 -9.88
C LEU A 186 -49.02 -13.88 -9.98
N LEU A 187 -48.39 -12.85 -10.56
CA LEU A 187 -48.98 -11.55 -10.91
C LEU A 187 -49.24 -11.48 -12.42
#